data_AF-A0A7M2Y901-F1
#
_entry.id   AF-A0A7M2Y901-F1
#
_cell.length_a   1.000
_cell.length_b   1.000
_cell.length_c   1.000
_cell.angle_alpha   90.00
_cell.angle_beta   90.00
_cell.angle_gamma   90.00
#
_symmetry.space_group_name_H-M   'P 1'
#
loop_
_entity.id
_entity.type
_entity.pdbx_description
1 polymer ?
#
loop_
_entity_poly.entity_id
_entity_poly.type
_entity_poly.pdbx_seq_one_letter_code
_entity_poly.pdbx_strand_id
1 'polypeptide(L)'
;MIFEFLNENYPEFIKTIKFQDDGSFDCDLKSESGIFSIWIATYNCEITIGIEDPNGKTDIHSHISCYELDDLETCCEELSSFIENIKADKLILYQNKDGKYDWIETINFENLKGSKKYSWRK
;
A
#
# COMPACT_ATOMS: atom_id res chain seq x y z
N MET A 1 12.63 4.54 12.85
CA MET A 1 12.37 3.09 12.71
C MET A 1 11.63 2.74 11.42
N ILE A 2 10.30 2.96 11.26
CA ILE A 2 9.64 2.72 9.95
C ILE A 2 10.10 3.71 8.87
N PHE A 3 10.29 4.98 9.24
CA PHE A 3 10.91 5.96 8.34
C PHE A 3 12.29 5.52 7.84
N GLU A 4 13.15 5.04 8.75
CA GLU A 4 14.51 4.59 8.42
C GLU A 4 14.45 3.35 7.52
N PHE A 5 13.58 2.39 7.86
CA PHE A 5 13.32 1.21 7.03
C PHE A 5 12.90 1.59 5.60
N LEU A 6 11.94 2.51 5.45
CA LEU A 6 11.52 3.02 4.14
C LEU A 6 12.65 3.78 3.44
N ASN A 7 13.43 4.57 4.16
CA ASN A 7 14.53 5.34 3.58
C ASN A 7 15.66 4.45 3.04
N GLU A 8 15.94 3.34 3.72
CA GLU A 8 16.98 2.39 3.32
C GLU A 8 16.52 1.44 2.20
N ASN A 9 15.27 0.95 2.26
CA ASN A 9 14.79 -0.12 1.37
C ASN A 9 13.89 0.38 0.24
N TYR A 10 13.15 1.48 0.47
CA TYR A 10 12.16 2.04 -0.45
C TYR A 10 12.25 3.58 -0.54
N PRO A 11 13.42 4.14 -0.87
CA PRO A 11 13.67 5.58 -0.79
C PRO A 11 12.73 6.44 -1.65
N GLU A 12 12.06 5.86 -2.65
CA GLU A 12 11.06 6.54 -3.44
C GLU A 12 9.84 7.05 -2.64
N PHE A 13 9.47 6.41 -1.54
CA PHE A 13 8.40 6.89 -0.65
C PHE A 13 8.80 8.13 0.15
N ILE A 14 10.10 8.33 0.37
CA ILE A 14 10.59 9.47 1.17
C ILE A 14 10.32 10.80 0.46
N LYS A 15 10.18 10.79 -0.87
CA LYS A 15 9.94 12.00 -1.67
C LYS A 15 8.57 12.63 -1.42
N THR A 16 7.61 11.87 -0.92
CA THR A 16 6.22 12.29 -0.70
C THR A 16 5.85 12.36 0.78
N ILE A 17 6.80 12.09 1.68
CA ILE A 17 6.53 12.01 3.10
C ILE A 17 6.03 13.35 3.66
N LYS A 18 4.99 13.26 4.49
CA LYS A 18 4.40 14.38 5.23
C LYS A 18 4.31 13.97 6.68
N PHE A 19 5.15 14.57 7.51
CA PHE A 19 5.11 14.38 8.95
C PHE A 19 3.98 15.21 9.58
N GLN A 20 3.36 14.64 10.59
CA GLN A 20 2.39 15.29 11.47
C GLN A 20 3.06 15.74 12.78
N ASP A 21 2.37 16.56 13.56
CA ASP A 21 2.90 17.13 14.81
C ASP A 21 3.23 16.08 15.89
N ASP A 22 2.59 14.90 15.84
CA ASP A 22 2.82 13.79 16.76
C ASP A 22 3.97 12.86 16.32
N GLY A 23 4.66 13.20 15.22
CA GLY A 23 5.76 12.41 14.66
C GLY A 23 5.30 11.25 13.77
N SER A 24 3.99 11.05 13.60
CA SER A 24 3.46 10.19 12.56
C SER A 24 3.71 10.77 11.16
N PHE A 25 3.53 9.97 10.12
CA PHE A 25 3.65 10.43 8.75
C PHE A 25 2.76 9.65 7.79
N ASP A 26 2.47 10.33 6.67
CA ASP A 26 1.88 9.75 5.47
C ASP A 26 2.88 9.84 4.32
N CYS A 27 2.92 8.83 3.45
CA CYS A 27 3.62 8.90 2.17
C CYS A 27 2.89 8.07 1.12
N ASP A 28 3.17 8.37 -0.15
CA ASP A 28 2.60 7.67 -1.28
C ASP A 28 3.63 7.42 -2.37
N LEU A 29 3.43 6.34 -3.12
CA LEU A 29 4.19 6.02 -4.31
C LEU A 29 3.24 5.71 -5.45
N LYS A 30 3.17 6.62 -6.41
CA LYS A 30 2.39 6.46 -7.62
C LYS A 30 2.88 5.25 -8.44
N SER A 31 1.94 4.45 -8.93
CA SER A 31 2.22 3.34 -9.82
C SER A 31 2.89 3.83 -11.11
N GLU A 32 3.67 2.97 -11.76
CA GLU A 32 4.27 3.26 -13.07
C GLU A 32 3.20 3.48 -14.16
N SER A 33 2.04 2.82 -14.04
CA SER A 33 0.87 3.07 -14.89
C SER A 33 0.25 4.46 -14.66
N GLY A 34 0.54 5.10 -13.53
CA GLY A 34 0.01 6.40 -13.15
C GLY A 34 -1.46 6.40 -12.73
N ILE A 35 -2.07 5.22 -12.55
CA ILE A 35 -3.50 5.04 -12.32
C ILE A 35 -3.86 5.05 -10.83
N PHE A 36 -3.00 4.49 -9.99
CA PHE A 36 -3.20 4.37 -8.54
C PHE A 36 -1.87 4.58 -7.82
N SER A 37 -1.89 4.61 -6.49
CA SER A 37 -0.67 4.73 -5.69
C SER A 37 -0.67 3.70 -4.56
N ILE A 38 0.49 3.23 -4.13
CA ILE A 38 0.62 2.66 -2.78
C ILE A 38 0.59 3.84 -1.81
N TRP A 39 -0.22 3.77 -0.77
CA TRP A 39 -0.27 4.74 0.30
C TRP A 39 0.12 4.07 1.61
N ILE A 40 0.95 4.75 2.40
CA ILE A 40 1.41 4.31 3.72
C ILE A 40 1.17 5.43 4.70
N ALA A 41 0.53 5.12 5.81
CA ALA A 41 0.40 5.99 6.97
C ALA A 41 0.92 5.28 8.20
N THR A 42 1.39 6.05 9.17
CA THR A 42 1.75 5.56 10.49
C THR A 42 0.90 6.28 11.53
N TYR A 43 0.45 5.60 12.57
CA TYR A 43 -0.24 6.25 13.69
C TYR A 43 -0.24 5.32 14.90
N ASN A 44 0.09 5.83 16.09
CA ASN A 44 -0.02 5.10 17.37
C ASN A 44 0.47 3.63 17.32
N CYS A 45 1.72 3.42 16.91
CA CYS A 45 2.34 2.09 16.78
C CYS A 45 1.64 1.16 15.77
N GLU A 46 0.93 1.71 14.79
CA GLU A 46 0.32 0.98 13.69
C GLU A 46 0.79 1.57 12.36
N ILE A 47 0.93 0.71 11.35
CA ILE A 47 1.17 1.09 9.97
C ILE A 47 -0.10 0.76 9.18
N THR A 48 -0.68 1.74 8.51
CA THR A 48 -1.71 1.50 7.51
C THR A 48 -1.05 1.46 6.14
N ILE A 49 -1.25 0.38 5.38
CA ILE A 49 -0.81 0.29 3.98
C ILE A 49 -2.01 -0.04 3.10
N GLY A 50 -2.13 0.67 1.99
CA GLY A 50 -3.23 0.48 1.07
C GLY A 50 -2.93 0.96 -0.33
N ILE A 51 -3.98 0.94 -1.15
CA ILE A 51 -3.99 1.52 -2.48
C ILE A 51 -4.86 2.78 -2.47
N GLU A 52 -4.29 3.90 -2.90
CA GLU A 52 -5.07 5.06 -3.30
C GLU A 52 -5.67 4.80 -4.68
N ASP A 53 -7.01 4.77 -4.77
CA ASP A 53 -7.73 4.51 -6.00
C ASP A 53 -7.57 5.65 -7.03
N PRO A 54 -8.00 5.48 -8.29
CA PRO A 54 -7.87 6.52 -9.33
C PRO A 54 -8.64 7.82 -9.03
N ASN A 55 -9.50 7.82 -8.02
CA ASN A 55 -10.25 8.99 -7.55
C ASN A 55 -9.61 9.64 -6.31
N GLY A 56 -8.45 9.16 -5.86
CA GLY A 56 -7.75 9.66 -4.67
C GLY A 56 -8.30 9.12 -3.35
N LYS A 57 -9.03 8.00 -3.36
CA LYS A 57 -9.58 7.40 -2.13
C LYS A 57 -8.66 6.32 -1.57
N THR A 58 -8.46 6.32 -0.26
CA THR A 58 -7.60 5.36 0.46
C THR A 58 -8.41 4.29 1.20
N ASP A 59 -9.66 4.03 0.81
CA ASP A 59 -10.55 3.08 1.48
C ASP A 59 -10.08 1.61 1.41
N ILE A 60 -9.09 1.30 0.55
CA ILE A 60 -8.58 -0.04 0.29
C ILE A 60 -7.24 -0.19 1.02
N HIS A 61 -7.26 -0.69 2.25
CA HIS A 61 -6.06 -0.79 3.08
C HIS A 61 -6.13 -1.93 4.10
N SER A 62 -4.97 -2.23 4.66
CA SER A 62 -4.74 -3.10 5.80
C SER A 62 -4.01 -2.35 6.90
N HIS A 63 -4.15 -2.85 8.13
CA HIS A 63 -3.46 -2.36 9.31
C HIS A 63 -2.43 -3.39 9.78
N ILE A 64 -1.20 -2.95 10.00
CA ILE A 64 -0.09 -3.73 10.54
C ILE A 64 0.19 -3.19 11.93
N SER A 65 -0.08 -4.00 12.95
CA SER A 65 0.07 -3.64 14.35
C SER A 65 1.50 -3.85 14.83
N CYS A 66 2.14 -2.80 15.37
CA CYS A 66 3.53 -2.80 15.84
C CYS A 66 3.62 -2.41 17.33
N TYR A 67 2.81 -3.05 18.17
CA TYR A 67 2.61 -2.65 19.56
C TYR A 67 3.85 -2.85 20.43
N GLU A 68 4.62 -3.91 20.20
CA GLU A 68 5.85 -4.20 20.94
C GLU A 68 7.10 -3.97 20.08
N LEU A 69 8.23 -3.68 20.72
CA LEU A 69 9.50 -3.49 20.00
C LEU A 69 9.95 -4.75 19.25
N ASP A 70 9.61 -5.92 19.78
CA ASP A 70 9.91 -7.21 19.15
C ASP A 70 9.02 -7.47 17.91
N ASP A 71 7.89 -6.76 17.77
CA ASP A 71 7.00 -6.86 16.60
C ASP A 71 7.50 -6.06 15.41
N LEU A 72 8.45 -5.13 15.63
CA LEU A 72 8.90 -4.21 14.61
C LEU A 72 9.51 -4.89 13.39
N GLU A 73 10.33 -5.93 13.59
CA GLU A 73 10.93 -6.68 12.49
C GLU A 73 9.83 -7.33 11.63
N THR A 74 8.90 -8.02 12.29
CA THR A 74 7.72 -8.62 11.66
C THR A 74 6.88 -7.57 10.92
N CYS A 75 6.68 -6.39 11.50
CA CYS A 75 5.98 -5.28 10.87
C CYS A 75 6.67 -4.80 9.59
N CYS A 76 8.00 -4.65 9.63
CA CYS A 76 8.79 -4.25 8.47
C CYS A 76 8.73 -5.32 7.37
N GLU A 77 8.79 -6.60 7.73
CA GLU A 77 8.64 -7.73 6.80
C GLU A 77 7.25 -7.75 6.17
N GLU A 78 6.19 -7.54 6.94
CA GLU A 78 4.82 -7.49 6.45
C GLU A 78 4.61 -6.28 5.52
N LEU A 79 5.09 -5.10 5.92
CA LEU A 79 5.06 -3.89 5.10
C LEU A 79 5.80 -4.11 3.77
N SER A 80 7.00 -4.69 3.82
CA SER A 80 7.79 -5.07 2.65
C SER A 80 7.00 -6.01 1.73
N SER A 81 6.39 -7.04 2.30
CA SER A 81 5.59 -8.02 1.58
C SER A 81 4.44 -7.35 0.82
N PHE A 82 3.71 -6.42 1.44
CA PHE A 82 2.67 -5.66 0.75
C PHE A 82 3.23 -4.82 -0.41
N ILE A 83 4.28 -4.03 -0.17
CA ILE A 83 4.91 -3.19 -1.20
C ILE A 83 5.34 -4.04 -2.40
N GLU A 84 6.06 -5.14 -2.15
CA GLU A 84 6.58 -6.01 -3.20
C GLU A 84 5.47 -6.79 -3.91
N ASN A 85 4.45 -7.25 -3.20
CA ASN A 85 3.32 -7.93 -3.81
C ASN A 85 2.51 -6.99 -4.71
N ILE A 86 2.35 -5.72 -4.34
CA ILE A 86 1.69 -4.72 -5.19
C ILE A 86 2.55 -4.42 -6.42
N LYS A 87 3.84 -4.12 -6.24
CA LYS A 87 4.78 -3.83 -7.35
C LYS A 87 4.96 -5.00 -8.32
N ALA A 88 4.82 -6.22 -7.83
CA ALA A 88 4.92 -7.46 -8.62
C ALA A 88 3.59 -7.91 -9.22
N ASP A 89 2.51 -7.13 -9.10
CA ASP A 89 1.15 -7.51 -9.52
C ASP A 89 0.67 -8.84 -8.90
N LYS A 90 1.14 -9.20 -7.70
CA LYS A 90 0.60 -10.33 -6.92
C LYS A 90 -0.61 -9.91 -6.10
N LEU A 91 -0.65 -8.68 -5.61
CA LEU A 91 -1.80 -8.02 -5.01
C LEU A 91 -2.17 -6.84 -5.90
N ILE A 92 -3.36 -6.86 -6.49
CA ILE A 92 -3.72 -5.94 -7.57
C ILE A 92 -4.97 -5.15 -7.22
N LEU A 93 -5.00 -3.89 -7.64
CA LEU A 93 -6.23 -3.11 -7.68
C LEU A 93 -7.12 -3.66 -8.79
N TYR A 94 -8.40 -3.83 -8.51
CA TYR A 94 -9.42 -4.08 -9.51
C TYR A 94 -10.63 -3.18 -9.29
N GLN A 95 -11.37 -2.96 -10.37
CA GLN A 95 -12.69 -2.35 -10.34
C GLN A 95 -13.72 -3.40 -10.73
N ASN A 96 -14.69 -3.63 -9.87
CA ASN A 96 -15.76 -4.56 -10.14
C ASN A 96 -16.75 -4.00 -11.18
N LYS A 97 -17.68 -4.84 -11.64
CA LYS A 97 -18.72 -4.46 -12.63
C LYS A 97 -19.60 -3.27 -12.21
N ASP A 98 -19.71 -3.00 -10.90
CA ASP A 98 -20.50 -1.92 -10.34
C ASP A 98 -19.67 -0.62 -10.17
N GLY A 99 -18.42 -0.62 -10.64
CA GLY A 99 -17.51 0.52 -10.59
C GLY A 99 -16.79 0.72 -9.27
N LYS A 100 -16.96 -0.18 -8.29
CA LYS A 100 -16.25 -0.10 -6.99
C LYS A 100 -14.84 -0.66 -7.11
N TYR A 101 -13.90 -0.01 -6.45
CA TYR A 101 -12.52 -0.45 -6.37
C TYR A 101 -12.28 -1.29 -5.11
N ASP A 102 -11.40 -2.28 -5.25
CA ASP A 102 -10.90 -3.12 -4.17
C ASP A 102 -9.57 -3.76 -4.63
N TRP A 103 -8.83 -4.40 -3.73
CA TRP A 103 -7.65 -5.18 -4.09
C TRP A 103 -7.89 -6.69 -3.95
N ILE A 104 -7.13 -7.47 -4.70
CA ILE A 104 -7.23 -8.92 -4.65
C ILE A 104 -5.89 -9.55 -5.02
N GLU A 105 -5.59 -10.71 -4.47
CA GLU A 105 -4.49 -11.50 -4.99
C GLU A 105 -4.76 -11.89 -6.45
N THR A 106 -3.78 -11.71 -7.33
CA THR A 106 -3.93 -11.96 -8.77
C THR A 106 -4.41 -13.37 -9.09
N ILE A 107 -4.03 -14.38 -8.29
CA ILE A 107 -4.50 -15.76 -8.45
C ILE A 107 -6.01 -15.90 -8.31
N ASN A 108 -6.65 -15.01 -7.55
CA ASN A 108 -8.09 -15.03 -7.31
C ASN A 108 -8.87 -14.17 -8.32
N PHE A 109 -8.19 -13.33 -9.11
CA PHE A 109 -8.83 -12.39 -10.03
C PHE A 109 -9.52 -13.06 -11.23
N GLU A 110 -9.03 -14.20 -11.72
CA GLU A 110 -9.59 -14.89 -12.90
C GLU A 110 -11.08 -15.26 -12.73
N ASN A 111 -11.56 -15.32 -11.49
CA ASN A 111 -12.95 -15.61 -11.15
C ASN A 111 -13.89 -14.39 -11.25
N LEU A 112 -13.37 -13.17 -11.42
CA LEU A 112 -14.11 -11.91 -11.35
C LEU A 112 -14.55 -11.41 -12.74
N LYS A 113 -15.53 -12.10 -13.34
CA LYS A 113 -16.10 -11.72 -14.64
C LYS A 113 -16.62 -10.28 -14.65
N GLY A 114 -16.27 -9.53 -15.70
CA GLY A 114 -16.72 -8.13 -15.89
C GLY A 114 -15.97 -7.11 -15.03
N SER A 115 -14.90 -7.53 -14.34
CA SER A 115 -14.03 -6.63 -13.58
C SER A 115 -12.83 -6.17 -14.42
N LYS A 116 -12.31 -4.99 -14.11
CA LYS A 116 -11.12 -4.42 -14.72
C LYS A 116 -9.96 -4.48 -13.74
N LYS A 117 -8.87 -5.12 -14.13
CA LYS A 117 -7.61 -5.14 -13.39
C LYS A 117 -6.79 -3.88 -13.69
N TYR A 118 -6.09 -3.38 -12.66
CA TYR A 118 -5.08 -2.34 -12.77
C TYR A 118 -3.76 -2.90 -12.27
N SER A 119 -2.74 -2.82 -13.12
CA SER A 119 -1.40 -3.32 -12.82
C SER A 119 -0.48 -2.15 -12.43
N TRP A 120 0.52 -2.45 -11.61
CA TRP A 120 1.55 -1.49 -11.21
C TRP A 120 2.23 -0.86 -12.42
N ARG A 121 2.58 -1.68 -13.42
CA ARG A 121 3.37 -1.26 -14.58
C ARG A 121 2.55 -0.87 -15.81
N LYS A 122 1.31 -1.35 -15.97
CA LYS A 122 0.55 -1.25 -17.23
C LYS A 122 -0.95 -1.13 -17.00
#